data_AF-A0A183J591-F1
#
_entry.id   AF-A0A183J591-F1
#
_cell.length_a   1.000
_cell.length_b   1.000
_cell.length_c   1.000
_cell.angle_alpha   90.00
_cell.angle_beta   90.00
_cell.angle_gamma   90.00
#
_symmetry.space_group_name_H-M   'P 1'
#
loop_
_entity.id
_entity.type
_entity.pdbx_description
1 polymer ?
#
loop_
_entity_poly.entity_id
_entity_poly.type
_entity_poly.pdbx_seq_one_letter_code
_entity_poly.pdbx_strand_id
1 'polypeptide(L)'
;MDKEEAAVNCARRNVEVNNMQDYIRVVKVNDECSFYDVVSSSSIPCFHFLMCNPPFYSSATESMSISRERRPKPHSATTAKPVEVYAEGGEIVFIGKIIEDSFKLQKKVRIYTSMIGKKTSLGPIKNKLKELHVIVTVFSLSVVRRWLMTGFHCRFLRCARRRFVKERRSGGRSRGHSIQAFH
;
A
#
# COMPACT_ATOMS: atom_id res chain seq x y z
N MET A 1 2.99 -3.87 -12.02
CA MET A 1 2.45 -5.23 -11.81
C MET A 1 0.94 -5.12 -11.84
N ASP A 2 0.24 -6.14 -12.31
CA ASP A 2 -1.24 -6.15 -12.29
C ASP A 2 -1.78 -7.57 -12.12
N LYS A 3 -2.94 -7.69 -11.49
CA LYS A 3 -3.64 -8.94 -11.20
C LYS A 3 -4.56 -9.36 -12.33
N GLU A 4 -4.96 -8.48 -13.24
CA GLU A 4 -5.92 -8.79 -14.29
C GLU A 4 -5.24 -9.00 -15.65
N GLU A 5 -5.61 -10.08 -16.35
CA GLU A 5 -4.94 -10.48 -17.60
C GLU A 5 -5.16 -9.45 -18.71
N ALA A 6 -6.39 -8.94 -18.83
CA ALA A 6 -6.72 -7.90 -19.78
C ALA A 6 -5.91 -6.61 -19.53
N ALA A 7 -5.76 -6.19 -18.27
CA ALA A 7 -4.99 -5.00 -17.91
C ALA A 7 -3.50 -5.18 -18.22
N VAL A 8 -2.93 -6.36 -17.90
CA VAL A 8 -1.55 -6.69 -18.25
C VAL A 8 -1.32 -6.65 -19.76
N ASN A 9 -2.21 -7.22 -20.56
CA ASN A 9 -2.06 -7.28 -22.00
C ASN A 9 -2.14 -5.88 -22.64
N CYS A 10 -3.08 -5.06 -22.18
CA CYS A 10 -3.14 -3.64 -22.57
C CYS A 10 -1.86 -2.89 -22.17
N ALA A 11 -1.36 -3.09 -20.95
CA ALA A 11 -0.15 -2.43 -20.48
C ALA A 11 1.10 -2.87 -21.27
N ARG A 12 1.26 -4.16 -21.56
CA ARG A 12 2.35 -4.68 -22.40
C ARG A 12 2.32 -4.08 -23.78
N ARG A 13 1.14 -4.06 -24.43
CA ARG A 13 0.97 -3.44 -25.74
C ARG A 13 1.31 -1.95 -25.72
N ASN A 14 0.91 -1.22 -24.69
CA ASN A 14 1.24 0.20 -24.56
C ASN A 14 2.76 0.42 -24.42
N VAL A 15 3.46 -0.43 -23.67
CA VAL A 15 4.92 -0.39 -23.55
C VAL A 15 5.57 -0.67 -24.90
N GLU A 16 5.08 -1.68 -25.63
CA GLU A 16 5.61 -2.08 -26.94
C GLU A 16 5.44 -0.99 -28.00
N VAL A 17 4.24 -0.43 -28.13
CA VAL A 17 3.93 0.63 -29.11
C VAL A 17 4.76 1.89 -28.87
N ASN A 18 5.19 2.13 -27.62
CA ASN A 18 6.03 3.28 -27.26
C ASN A 18 7.53 2.96 -27.18
N ASN A 19 7.96 1.75 -27.56
CA ASN A 19 9.37 1.32 -27.51
C ASN A 19 10.03 1.48 -26.11
N MET A 20 9.31 1.17 -25.04
CA MET A 20 9.76 1.35 -23.65
C MET A 20 10.13 0.03 -22.93
N GLN A 21 10.30 -1.07 -23.66
CA GLN A 21 10.53 -2.40 -23.09
C GLN A 21 11.80 -2.47 -22.22
N ASP A 22 12.82 -1.68 -22.56
CA ASP A 22 14.08 -1.59 -21.80
C ASP A 22 13.91 -0.91 -20.44
N TYR A 23 12.86 -0.10 -20.29
CA TYR A 23 12.61 0.71 -19.10
C TYR A 23 11.43 0.21 -18.26
N ILE A 24 10.43 -0.42 -18.89
CA ILE A 24 9.17 -0.80 -18.25
C ILE A 24 8.94 -2.30 -18.39
N ARG A 25 9.03 -3.01 -17.26
CA ARG A 25 8.65 -4.42 -17.18
C ARG A 25 7.26 -4.59 -16.60
N VAL A 26 6.33 -5.11 -17.40
CA VAL A 26 4.97 -5.44 -16.96
C VAL A 26 4.94 -6.88 -16.42
N VAL A 27 4.66 -7.01 -15.12
CA VAL A 27 4.60 -8.29 -14.41
C VAL A 27 3.14 -8.61 -14.08
N LYS A 28 2.66 -9.77 -14.55
CA LYS A 28 1.38 -10.36 -14.15
C LYS A 28 1.56 -11.01 -12.78
N VAL A 29 0.65 -10.75 -11.86
CA VAL A 29 0.64 -11.35 -10.51
C VAL A 29 -0.69 -12.05 -10.25
N ASN A 30 -0.68 -13.00 -9.32
CA ASN A 30 -1.91 -13.64 -8.84
C ASN A 30 -2.50 -12.86 -7.64
N ASP A 31 -3.65 -13.29 -7.14
CA ASP A 31 -4.34 -12.56 -6.08
C ASP A 31 -3.62 -12.55 -4.73
N GLU A 32 -2.84 -13.59 -4.46
CA GLU A 32 -2.06 -13.76 -3.23
C GLU A 32 -0.73 -13.00 -3.24
N CYS A 33 -0.27 -12.57 -4.42
CA CYS A 33 1.03 -11.93 -4.58
C CYS A 33 1.01 -10.47 -4.08
N SER A 34 1.91 -10.21 -3.13
CA SER A 34 2.11 -8.90 -2.51
C SER A 34 3.24 -8.10 -3.18
N PHE A 35 3.39 -6.83 -2.81
CA PHE A 35 4.56 -6.06 -3.23
C PHE A 35 5.85 -6.66 -2.69
N TYR A 36 5.80 -7.24 -1.49
CA TYR A 36 6.94 -7.94 -0.92
C TYR A 36 7.42 -9.07 -1.85
N ASP A 37 6.53 -9.88 -2.40
CA ASP A 37 6.91 -11.04 -3.23
C ASP A 37 7.57 -10.59 -4.55
N VAL A 38 6.99 -9.60 -5.22
CA VAL A 38 7.53 -9.06 -6.48
C VAL A 38 8.87 -8.36 -6.25
N VAL A 39 8.98 -7.52 -5.23
CA VAL A 39 10.21 -6.78 -4.95
C VAL A 39 11.30 -7.72 -4.41
N SER A 40 10.95 -8.71 -3.59
CA SER A 40 11.92 -9.65 -3.00
C SER A 40 12.48 -10.62 -4.04
N SER A 41 11.66 -11.09 -4.97
CA SER A 41 12.09 -11.97 -6.08
C SER A 41 12.86 -11.24 -7.20
N SER A 42 12.80 -9.91 -7.24
CA SER A 42 13.56 -9.13 -8.20
C SER A 42 15.07 -9.16 -7.93
N SER A 43 15.85 -9.27 -9.01
CA SER A 43 17.32 -9.13 -9.02
C SER A 43 17.79 -7.69 -8.79
N ILE A 44 16.87 -6.71 -8.83
CA ILE A 44 17.19 -5.31 -8.58
C ILE A 44 17.54 -5.15 -7.08
N PRO A 45 18.75 -4.65 -6.74
CA PRO A 45 19.20 -4.59 -5.35
C PRO A 45 18.42 -3.56 -4.52
N CYS A 46 18.02 -2.45 -5.15
CA CYS A 46 17.28 -1.37 -4.49
C CYS A 46 16.41 -0.60 -5.49
N PHE A 47 15.16 -0.36 -5.11
CA PHE A 47 14.23 0.51 -5.82
C PHE A 47 14.21 1.91 -5.20
N HIS A 48 14.20 2.94 -6.04
CA HIS A 48 14.11 4.32 -5.59
C HIS A 48 12.75 4.62 -4.95
N PHE A 49 11.67 4.16 -5.56
CA PHE A 49 10.33 4.35 -5.05
C PHE A 49 9.40 3.21 -5.44
N LEU A 50 8.35 3.03 -4.64
CA LEU A 50 7.16 2.26 -4.96
C LEU A 50 5.99 3.24 -4.95
N MET A 51 5.17 3.19 -6.00
CA MET A 51 3.96 3.99 -6.12
C MET A 51 2.75 3.09 -6.33
N CYS A 52 1.62 3.49 -5.74
CA CYS A 52 0.36 2.77 -5.88
C CYS A 52 -0.83 3.73 -6.01
N ASN A 53 -1.80 3.33 -6.82
CA ASN A 53 -3.15 3.86 -6.79
C ASN A 53 -4.09 2.74 -6.30
N PRO A 54 -4.44 2.71 -5.00
CA PRO A 54 -5.22 1.63 -4.42
C PRO A 54 -6.69 1.69 -4.88
N PRO A 55 -7.41 0.55 -4.87
CA PRO A 55 -8.84 0.55 -5.07
C PRO A 55 -9.53 1.40 -3.99
N PHE A 56 -10.37 2.35 -4.41
CA PHE A 56 -10.90 3.38 -3.52
C PHE A 56 -12.02 2.90 -2.59
N TYR A 57 -12.81 1.92 -3.02
CA TYR A 57 -14.04 1.52 -2.33
C TYR A 57 -13.88 0.18 -1.61
N SER A 58 -14.65 -0.03 -0.54
CA SER A 58 -14.66 -1.27 0.23
C SER A 58 -15.52 -2.36 -0.40
N SER A 59 -16.47 -1.96 -1.26
CA SER A 59 -17.43 -2.85 -1.94
C SER A 59 -18.06 -2.19 -3.16
N ALA A 60 -18.70 -3.00 -4.01
CA ALA A 60 -19.54 -2.52 -5.11
C ALA A 60 -20.68 -1.61 -4.62
N THR A 61 -21.31 -1.94 -3.49
CA THR A 61 -22.41 -1.17 -2.90
C THR A 61 -21.98 0.22 -2.46
N GLU A 62 -20.77 0.36 -1.91
CA GLU A 62 -20.21 1.66 -1.52
C GLU A 62 -19.86 2.52 -2.75
N SER A 63 -19.39 1.90 -3.83
CA SER A 63 -19.14 2.62 -5.09
C SER A 63 -20.44 3.21 -5.68
N MET A 64 -21.55 2.49 -5.55
CA MET A 64 -22.87 2.90 -6.06
C MET A 64 -23.55 3.95 -5.17
N SER A 65 -23.41 3.89 -3.85
CA SER A 65 -24.04 4.86 -2.93
C SER A 65 -23.47 6.27 -3.08
N ILE A 66 -22.15 6.41 -3.26
CA ILE A 66 -21.50 7.71 -3.46
C ILE A 66 -21.84 8.32 -4.83
N SER A 67 -22.21 7.50 -5.82
CA SER A 67 -22.72 8.00 -7.11
C SER A 67 -24.08 8.70 -7.00
N ARG A 68 -24.83 8.44 -5.93
CA ARG A 68 -26.18 8.98 -5.68
C ARG A 68 -26.17 10.21 -4.77
N GLU A 69 -25.13 10.41 -3.96
CA GLU A 69 -24.99 11.61 -3.12
C GLU A 69 -24.22 12.75 -3.81
N ARG A 70 -24.99 13.71 -4.36
CA ARG A 70 -24.64 15.14 -4.45
C ARG A 70 -23.29 15.51 -5.09
N ARG A 71 -22.82 14.80 -6.12
CA ARG A 71 -21.77 15.32 -7.02
C ARG A 71 -22.25 15.28 -8.47
N PRO A 72 -21.98 16.32 -9.27
CA PRO A 72 -22.09 16.21 -10.72
C PRO A 72 -21.29 14.98 -11.16
N LYS A 73 -21.84 14.20 -12.09
CA LYS A 73 -21.10 13.07 -12.67
C LYS A 73 -19.71 13.57 -13.09
N PRO A 74 -18.62 12.91 -12.69
CA PRO A 74 -17.30 13.29 -13.17
C PRO A 74 -17.32 13.28 -14.71
N HIS A 75 -16.72 14.29 -15.35
CA HIS A 75 -16.64 14.38 -16.82
C HIS A 75 -15.94 13.16 -17.46
N SER A 76 -15.21 12.38 -16.67
CA SER A 76 -14.69 11.08 -17.04
C SER A 76 -15.68 9.99 -16.66
N ALA A 77 -16.23 9.26 -17.65
CA ALA A 77 -16.88 7.99 -17.40
C ALA A 77 -15.86 7.05 -16.72
N THR A 78 -16.21 6.49 -15.56
CA THR A 78 -15.38 5.50 -14.87
C THR A 78 -15.53 4.17 -15.60
N THR A 79 -14.68 3.89 -16.59
CA THR A 79 -14.58 2.57 -17.26
C THR A 79 -13.71 1.59 -16.46
N ALA A 80 -13.46 1.87 -15.17
CA ALA A 80 -12.61 1.05 -14.32
C ALA A 80 -13.36 -0.21 -13.88
N LYS A 81 -12.66 -1.35 -13.88
CA LYS A 81 -13.25 -2.64 -13.55
C LYS A 81 -13.46 -2.78 -12.03
N PRO A 82 -14.37 -3.66 -11.59
CA PRO A 82 -14.69 -3.85 -10.17
C PRO A 82 -13.48 -3.93 -9.23
N VAL A 83 -12.45 -4.71 -9.59
CA VAL A 83 -11.23 -4.91 -8.79
C VAL A 83 -10.30 -3.69 -8.73
N GLU A 84 -10.41 -2.77 -9.70
CA GLU A 84 -9.70 -1.48 -9.72
C GLU A 84 -10.46 -0.40 -8.93
N VAL A 85 -11.75 -0.65 -8.70
CA VAL A 85 -12.66 0.29 -8.03
C VAL A 85 -12.79 -0.05 -6.56
N TYR A 86 -12.95 -1.34 -6.20
CA TYR A 86 -13.15 -1.76 -4.83
C TYR A 86 -12.35 -3.00 -4.41
N ALA A 87 -12.01 -3.07 -3.13
CA ALA A 87 -11.44 -4.23 -2.45
C ALA A 87 -11.92 -4.25 -1.01
N GLU A 88 -11.98 -5.42 -0.36
CA GLU A 88 -12.40 -5.51 1.04
C GLU A 88 -11.58 -4.57 1.95
N GLY A 89 -12.29 -3.71 2.71
CA GLY A 89 -11.66 -2.68 3.56
C GLY A 89 -11.06 -1.48 2.81
N GLY A 90 -11.19 -1.43 1.49
CA GLY A 90 -10.86 -0.31 0.61
C GLY A 90 -9.41 0.17 0.71
N GLU A 91 -9.20 1.45 0.44
CA GLU A 91 -7.86 2.04 0.40
C GLU A 91 -7.13 1.99 1.75
N ILE A 92 -7.85 1.98 2.89
CA ILE A 92 -7.23 1.93 4.23
C ILE A 92 -6.53 0.59 4.44
N VAL A 93 -7.23 -0.52 4.18
CA VAL A 93 -6.65 -1.87 4.33
C VAL A 93 -5.55 -2.09 3.30
N PHE A 94 -5.75 -1.64 2.07
CA PHE A 94 -4.74 -1.77 1.02
C PHE A 94 -3.44 -1.03 1.37
N ILE A 95 -3.53 0.23 1.81
CA ILE A 95 -2.37 1.02 2.26
C ILE A 95 -1.74 0.39 3.51
N GLY A 96 -2.56 -0.19 4.41
CA GLY A 96 -2.09 -0.98 5.54
C GLY A 96 -1.14 -2.11 5.13
N LYS A 97 -1.50 -2.87 4.08
CA LYS A 97 -0.64 -3.93 3.52
C LYS A 97 0.67 -3.38 2.95
N ILE A 98 0.64 -2.24 2.25
CA ILE A 98 1.86 -1.57 1.75
C ILE A 98 2.78 -1.19 2.93
N ILE A 99 2.22 -0.66 4.01
CA ILE A 99 2.98 -0.30 5.21
C ILE A 99 3.63 -1.54 5.82
N GLU A 100 2.91 -2.65 5.94
CA GLU A 100 3.44 -3.91 6.47
C GLU A 100 4.56 -4.48 5.59
N ASP A 101 4.39 -4.47 4.26
CA ASP A 101 5.42 -4.88 3.33
C ASP A 101 6.66 -3.98 3.39
N SER A 102 6.48 -2.68 3.68
CA SER A 102 7.60 -1.75 3.82
C SER A 102 8.55 -2.11 4.96
N PHE A 103 8.02 -2.69 6.06
CA PHE A 103 8.85 -3.18 7.17
C PHE A 103 9.64 -4.42 6.82
N LYS A 104 9.11 -5.26 5.93
CA LYS A 104 9.79 -6.46 5.43
C LYS A 104 10.86 -6.10 4.41
N LEU A 105 10.54 -5.20 3.47
CA LEU A 105 11.42 -4.78 2.39
C LEU A 105 12.54 -3.84 2.84
N GLN A 106 12.34 -3.08 3.93
CA GLN A 106 13.35 -2.20 4.53
C GLN A 106 14.05 -1.31 3.49
N LYS A 107 15.36 -1.54 3.27
CA LYS A 107 16.21 -0.77 2.35
C LYS A 107 16.03 -1.15 0.88
N LYS A 108 15.26 -2.21 0.57
CA LYS A 108 15.01 -2.64 -0.81
C LYS A 108 14.13 -1.65 -1.57
N VAL A 109 13.39 -0.77 -0.87
CA VAL A 109 12.68 0.37 -1.45
C VAL A 109 12.90 1.61 -0.57
N ARG A 110 13.32 2.74 -1.17
CA ARG A 110 13.65 3.96 -0.39
C ARG A 110 12.44 4.81 -0.01
N ILE A 111 11.44 4.87 -0.90
CA ILE A 111 10.27 5.74 -0.77
C ILE A 111 9.02 4.97 -1.16
N TYR A 112 7.97 5.08 -0.36
CA TYR A 112 6.65 4.55 -0.66
C TYR A 112 5.67 5.71 -0.86
N THR A 113 4.86 5.63 -1.91
CA THR A 113 3.80 6.61 -2.20
C THR A 113 2.50 5.90 -2.52
N SER A 114 1.38 6.50 -2.11
CA SER A 114 0.05 6.03 -2.45
C SER A 114 -0.88 7.20 -2.70
N MET A 115 -1.71 7.10 -3.73
CA MET A 115 -2.85 7.99 -3.90
C MET A 115 -3.95 7.59 -2.91
N ILE A 116 -4.62 8.59 -2.33
CA ILE A 116 -5.75 8.44 -1.42
C ILE A 116 -6.95 9.14 -2.07
N GLY A 117 -8.01 8.38 -2.32
CA GLY A 117 -9.22 8.82 -3.00
C GLY A 117 -10.22 9.50 -2.09
N LYS A 118 -10.34 9.06 -0.83
CA LYS A 118 -11.31 9.60 0.13
C LYS A 118 -10.62 10.38 1.25
N LYS A 119 -11.12 11.58 1.52
CA LYS A 119 -10.64 12.42 2.64
C LYS A 119 -10.83 11.71 4.00
N THR A 120 -11.87 10.90 4.13
CA THR A 120 -12.16 10.11 5.35
C THR A 120 -11.08 9.07 5.65
N SER A 121 -10.42 8.53 4.63
CA SER A 121 -9.33 7.56 4.79
C SER A 121 -8.04 8.18 5.35
N LEU A 122 -7.86 9.49 5.17
CA LEU A 122 -6.62 10.17 5.53
C LEU A 122 -6.36 10.16 7.04
N GLY A 123 -7.39 10.34 7.87
CA GLY A 123 -7.27 10.35 9.32
C GLY A 123 -6.75 9.02 9.89
N PRO A 124 -7.44 7.90 9.63
CA PRO A 124 -7.00 6.56 10.04
C PRO A 124 -5.59 6.21 9.56
N ILE A 125 -5.27 6.52 8.30
CA ILE A 125 -3.95 6.26 7.72
C ILE A 125 -2.87 7.07 8.45
N LYS A 126 -3.08 8.38 8.64
CA LYS A 126 -2.14 9.25 9.39
C LYS A 126 -1.91 8.75 10.81
N ASN A 127 -2.97 8.31 11.50
CA ASN A 127 -2.86 7.81 12.87
C ASN A 127 -2.00 6.54 12.94
N LYS A 128 -2.28 5.55 12.07
CA LYS A 128 -1.47 4.31 11.98
C LYS A 128 0.00 4.61 11.71
N LEU A 129 0.30 5.61 10.89
CA LEU A 129 1.67 6.00 10.56
C LEU A 129 2.38 6.74 11.68
N LYS A 130 1.64 7.56 12.43
CA LYS A 130 2.13 8.24 13.63
C LYS A 130 2.50 7.23 14.72
N GLU A 131 1.67 6.22 14.95
CA GLU A 131 1.96 5.12 15.89
C GLU A 131 3.24 4.37 15.52
N LEU A 132 3.45 4.18 14.22
CA LEU A 132 4.63 3.53 13.65
C LEU A 132 5.85 4.46 13.56
N HIS A 133 5.74 5.72 13.98
CA HIS A 133 6.82 6.72 13.95
C HIS A 133 7.43 6.92 12.56
N VAL A 134 6.58 6.84 11.53
CA VAL A 134 7.02 7.03 10.15
C VAL A 134 6.75 8.47 9.73
N ILE A 135 7.74 9.09 9.08
CA ILE A 135 7.56 10.42 8.49
C ILE A 135 6.55 10.29 7.35
N VAL A 136 5.62 11.25 7.25
CA VAL A 136 4.58 11.26 6.22
C VAL A 136 4.44 12.68 5.71
N THR A 137 4.42 12.85 4.40
CA THR A 137 4.02 14.10 3.77
C THR A 137 2.75 13.86 2.95
N VAL A 138 1.78 14.75 3.08
CA VAL A 138 0.49 14.64 2.39
C VAL A 138 0.30 15.90 1.57
N PHE A 139 0.09 15.73 0.27
CA PHE A 139 -0.20 16.80 -0.66
C PHE A 139 -1.62 16.65 -1.21
N SER A 140 -2.30 17.77 -1.45
CA SER A 140 -3.58 17.80 -2.15
C SER A 140 -3.37 18.20 -3.60
N LEU A 141 -3.81 17.39 -4.55
CA LEU A 141 -3.89 17.80 -5.96
C LEU A 141 -5.17 18.63 -6.12
N SER A 142 -5.06 19.86 -6.62
CA SER A 142 -6.06 20.92 -6.48
C SER A 142 -7.27 20.83 -7.42
N VAL A 143 -7.18 20.09 -8.53
CA VAL A 143 -8.22 20.08 -9.57
C VAL A 143 -9.21 18.93 -9.41
N VAL A 144 -8.73 17.76 -9.02
CA VAL A 144 -9.51 16.60 -8.58
C VAL A 144 -9.10 16.35 -7.15
N ARG A 145 -10.04 16.34 -6.18
CA ARG A 145 -9.77 16.17 -4.73
C ARG A 145 -9.15 14.81 -4.40
N ARG A 146 -7.95 14.54 -4.91
CA ARG A 146 -7.11 13.37 -4.70
C ARG A 146 -5.95 13.79 -3.82
N TRP A 147 -5.71 13.00 -2.79
CA TRP A 147 -4.65 13.25 -1.82
C TRP A 147 -3.49 12.34 -2.15
N LEU A 148 -2.32 12.88 -2.40
CA LEU A 148 -1.11 12.09 -2.57
C LEU A 148 -0.43 11.98 -1.22
N MET A 149 -0.27 10.76 -0.72
CA MET A 149 0.58 10.50 0.43
C MET A 149 1.96 10.10 -0.08
N THR A 150 2.96 10.92 0.22
CA THR A 150 4.35 10.67 -0.14
C THR A 150 5.21 10.46 1.11
N GLY A 151 5.95 9.37 1.11
CA GLY A 151 7.26 9.32 1.74
C GLY A 151 7.28 8.78 3.15
N PHE A 152 7.23 7.46 3.30
CA PHE A 152 7.85 6.78 4.44
C PHE A 152 9.34 6.68 4.19
N HIS A 153 10.15 7.53 4.84
CA HIS A 153 11.59 7.29 4.87
C HIS A 153 11.87 6.22 5.91
N CYS A 154 12.34 5.05 5.46
CA CYS A 154 12.78 3.99 6.35
C CYS A 154 14.10 4.40 7.05
N ARG A 155 14.02 5.31 8.03
CA ARG A 155 15.06 5.52 9.05
C ARG A 155 14.96 4.46 10.16
N PHE A 156 14.36 3.31 9.86
CA PHE A 156 14.14 2.22 10.80
C PHE A 156 15.38 1.34 10.94
N LEU A 157 16.32 1.76 11.80
CA LEU A 157 17.28 0.83 12.38
C LEU A 157 17.53 1.01 13.89
N ARG A 158 16.67 1.70 14.65
CA ARG A 158 16.79 1.68 16.13
C ARG A 158 15.53 1.32 16.95
N CYS A 159 14.30 1.65 16.54
CA CYS A 159 13.14 1.47 17.45
C CYS A 159 12.21 0.25 17.22
N ALA A 160 11.84 -0.15 15.99
CA ALA A 160 10.71 -1.08 15.80
C ALA A 160 11.10 -2.55 15.91
N ARG A 161 12.38 -2.88 15.64
CA ARG A 161 12.87 -4.26 15.79
C ARG A 161 12.72 -4.76 17.24
N ARG A 162 12.64 -3.85 18.23
CA ARG A 162 12.42 -4.21 19.64
C ARG A 162 10.96 -4.52 20.00
N ARG A 163 9.95 -4.07 19.23
CA ARG A 163 8.52 -4.33 19.55
C ARG A 163 7.94 -5.52 18.78
N PHE A 164 8.21 -5.65 17.48
CA PHE A 164 7.63 -6.74 16.68
C PHE A 164 8.13 -8.14 17.11
N VAL A 165 9.34 -8.23 17.67
CA VAL A 165 9.88 -9.46 18.27
C VAL A 165 9.30 -9.72 19.67
N LYS A 166 8.89 -8.66 20.39
CA LYS A 166 8.35 -8.76 21.75
C LYS A 166 6.90 -9.27 21.74
N GLU A 167 6.09 -8.80 20.78
CA GLU A 167 4.69 -9.21 20.62
C GLU A 167 4.55 -10.72 20.28
N ARG A 168 5.48 -11.27 19.48
CA ARG A 168 5.51 -12.71 19.18
C ARG A 168 5.99 -13.59 20.35
N ARG A 169 6.65 -13.02 21.36
CA ARG A 169 7.13 -13.76 22.54
C ARG A 169 6.19 -13.67 23.75
N SER A 170 5.21 -12.77 23.74
CA SER A 170 4.25 -12.60 24.85
C SER A 170 3.02 -13.53 24.79
N GLY A 171 2.89 -14.35 23.73
CA GLY A 171 1.81 -15.33 23.58
C GLY A 171 2.17 -16.73 24.08
N GLY A 172 2.63 -16.88 25.33
CA GLY A 172 2.75 -18.20 25.95
C GLY A 172 3.76 -18.32 27.08
N ARG A 173 3.31 -18.10 28.33
CA ARG A 173 3.31 -19.14 29.38
C ARG A 173 2.77 -18.59 30.69
N SER A 174 1.86 -19.38 31.24
CA SER A 174 1.24 -19.32 32.54
C SER A 174 2.22 -19.34 33.71
N ARG A 175 1.78 -18.68 34.79
CA ARG A 175 2.22 -18.67 36.20
C ARG A 175 3.17 -19.79 36.66
N GLY A 176 4.20 -19.39 37.41
CA GLY A 176 4.96 -20.23 38.32
C GLY A 176 5.88 -19.36 39.19
N HIS A 177 5.64 -19.36 40.51
CA HIS A 177 6.44 -18.69 41.53
C HIS A 177 7.85 -19.30 41.61
N SER A 178 8.90 -18.49 41.81
CA SER A 178 9.79 -18.54 42.98
C SER A 178 11.05 -17.68 42.78
N ILE A 179 11.52 -17.20 43.92
CA ILE A 179 12.65 -16.34 44.26
C ILE A 179 14.00 -17.05 43.95
N GLN A 180 15.00 -16.34 43.43
CA GLN A 180 16.32 -16.15 44.06
C GLN A 180 17.31 -15.36 43.20
N ALA A 181 18.13 -14.59 43.90
CA ALA A 181 19.18 -13.70 43.42
C ALA A 181 20.53 -14.42 43.25
N PHE A 182 21.47 -13.68 42.65
CA PHE A 182 22.93 -13.73 42.72
C PHE A 182 23.73 -14.06 41.45
N HIS A 183 24.72 -13.16 41.28
CA HIS A 183 25.87 -13.06 40.38
C HIS A 183 25.66 -12.73 38.90
#